data_AF-A0A7W4PPS6-F1
#
_entry.id   AF-A0A7W4PPS6-F1
#
_cell.length_a   1.000
_cell.length_b   1.000
_cell.length_c   1.000
_cell.angle_alpha   90.00
_cell.angle_beta   90.00
_cell.angle_gamma   90.00
#
_symmetry.space_group_name_H-M   'P 1'
#
loop_
_entity.id
_entity.type
_entity.pdbx_description
1 polymer ?
#
loop_
_entity_poly.entity_id
_entity_poly.type
_entity_poly.pdbx_seq_one_letter_code
_entity_poly.pdbx_strand_id
1 'polypeptide(L)'
;MRKFGPILCLALLAVPAAPGRAAGPASGDPTPAGVAAAIRADGAAQAVGNLNDSNDFDTVTAGIAAADPAWMALVPQMAPGLDSDSGPQVTTALALALPQDARLVLRTLDARYPALDPQSVCARPFGHDEVPDIKGYARRARAALRRVRDAGLRSVRDRCLSVLGR
;
A
#
# COMPACT_ATOMS: atom_id res chain seq x y z
N MET A 1 -33.22 -76.20 8.51
CA MET A 1 -34.48 -75.99 7.78
C MET A 1 -34.96 -74.56 8.00
N ARG A 2 -35.15 -73.78 6.91
CA ARG A 2 -36.10 -72.63 6.77
C ARG A 2 -35.96 -71.48 7.81
N LYS A 3 -35.57 -70.24 7.47
CA LYS A 3 -36.15 -69.33 6.47
C LYS A 3 -35.23 -68.13 6.17
N PHE A 4 -35.25 -67.73 4.90
CA PHE A 4 -34.79 -66.45 4.35
C PHE A 4 -35.56 -65.25 4.91
N GLY A 5 -34.92 -64.08 4.93
CA GLY A 5 -35.59 -62.78 5.07
C GLY A 5 -34.61 -61.59 5.08
N PRO A 6 -34.40 -60.89 3.95
CA PRO A 6 -33.56 -59.70 3.83
C PRO A 6 -34.40 -58.42 3.91
N ILE A 7 -33.95 -57.37 4.62
CA ILE A 7 -34.42 -56.00 4.35
C ILE A 7 -33.25 -55.01 4.44
N LEU A 8 -32.90 -54.56 3.24
CA LEU A 8 -32.17 -53.38 2.85
C LEU A 8 -32.91 -52.12 3.31
N CYS A 9 -32.27 -51.22 4.05
CA CYS A 9 -32.68 -49.82 4.11
C CYS A 9 -31.45 -48.92 3.98
N LEU A 10 -31.17 -48.52 2.73
CA LEU A 10 -30.38 -47.34 2.40
C LEU A 10 -31.02 -46.13 3.09
N ALA A 11 -30.32 -45.50 4.03
CA ALA A 11 -30.63 -44.14 4.44
C ALA A 11 -29.81 -43.17 3.56
N LEU A 12 -30.47 -42.56 2.58
CA LEU A 12 -29.93 -41.45 1.80
C LEU A 12 -29.58 -40.29 2.75
N LEU A 13 -28.32 -39.85 2.68
CA LEU A 13 -27.87 -38.57 3.19
C LEU A 13 -28.44 -37.45 2.30
N ALA A 14 -29.27 -36.58 2.87
CA ALA A 14 -29.65 -35.32 2.24
C ALA A 14 -29.13 -34.17 3.12
N VAL A 15 -28.00 -33.60 2.72
CA VAL A 15 -27.49 -32.32 3.24
C VAL A 15 -28.05 -31.22 2.34
N PRO A 16 -29.05 -30.41 2.76
CA PRO A 16 -29.39 -29.21 2.01
C PRO A 16 -28.30 -28.15 2.23
N ALA A 17 -27.63 -27.81 1.13
CA ALA A 17 -26.67 -26.73 1.02
C ALA A 17 -27.29 -25.40 1.45
N ALA A 18 -26.66 -24.72 2.41
CA ALA A 18 -26.93 -23.32 2.67
C ALA A 18 -26.41 -22.49 1.47
N PRO A 19 -27.22 -21.63 0.83
CA PRO A 19 -26.69 -20.61 -0.06
C PRO A 19 -26.06 -19.50 0.78
N GLY A 20 -24.85 -19.73 1.28
CA GLY A 20 -23.97 -18.67 1.75
C GLY A 20 -23.02 -18.29 0.62
N ARG A 21 -23.37 -17.26 -0.17
CA ARG A 21 -22.49 -16.52 -1.10
C ARG A 21 -23.32 -15.46 -1.81
N ALA A 22 -22.88 -14.24 -2.03
CA ALA A 22 -21.73 -13.49 -1.56
C ALA A 22 -22.17 -12.03 -1.72
N ALA A 23 -21.82 -11.13 -0.79
CA ALA A 23 -21.83 -9.72 -1.15
C ALA A 23 -20.91 -9.57 -2.37
N GLY A 24 -21.47 -9.17 -3.51
CA GLY A 24 -20.66 -8.78 -4.66
C GLY A 24 -19.66 -7.70 -4.23
N PRO A 25 -18.49 -7.59 -4.87
CA PRO A 25 -17.59 -6.49 -4.59
C PRO A 25 -18.38 -5.20 -4.76
N ALA A 26 -18.46 -4.40 -3.69
CA ALA A 26 -19.04 -3.08 -3.77
C ALA A 26 -18.21 -2.30 -4.80
N SER A 27 -18.85 -1.90 -5.91
CA SER A 27 -18.26 -1.00 -6.90
C SER A 27 -18.02 0.35 -6.23
N GLY A 28 -16.81 0.58 -5.75
CA GLY A 28 -16.39 1.81 -5.10
C GLY A 28 -14.88 1.84 -4.99
N ASP A 29 -14.33 3.05 -4.85
CA ASP A 29 -12.89 3.28 -4.76
C ASP A 29 -12.23 2.33 -3.74
N PRO A 30 -10.98 1.88 -3.99
CA PRO A 30 -10.30 0.99 -3.07
C PRO A 30 -10.21 1.65 -1.69
N THR A 31 -10.45 0.85 -0.65
CA THR A 31 -10.25 1.29 0.74
C THR A 31 -8.95 0.72 1.29
N PRO A 32 -8.31 1.34 2.29
CA PRO A 32 -7.11 0.78 2.90
C PRO A 32 -7.35 -0.64 3.44
N ALA A 33 -8.52 -0.87 4.05
CA ALA A 33 -8.89 -2.18 4.57
C ALA A 33 -9.09 -3.22 3.46
N GLY A 34 -9.67 -2.83 2.32
CA GLY A 34 -9.83 -3.69 1.14
C GLY A 34 -8.48 -4.09 0.55
N VAL A 35 -7.58 -3.12 0.36
CA VAL A 35 -6.21 -3.38 -0.15
C VAL A 35 -5.42 -4.25 0.83
N ALA A 36 -5.50 -3.99 2.14
CA ALA A 36 -4.90 -4.85 3.16
C ALA A 36 -5.43 -6.29 3.13
N ALA A 37 -6.72 -6.47 2.84
CA ALA A 37 -7.31 -7.79 2.70
C ALA A 37 -6.78 -8.50 1.45
N ALA A 38 -6.71 -7.80 0.31
CA ALA A 38 -6.18 -8.34 -0.94
C ALA A 38 -4.70 -8.75 -0.78
N ILE A 39 -3.84 -7.92 -0.18
CA ILE A 39 -2.43 -8.26 0.05
C ILE A 39 -2.29 -9.52 0.91
N ARG A 40 -3.13 -9.69 1.94
CA ARG A 40 -3.10 -10.88 2.80
C ARG A 40 -3.60 -12.14 2.10
N ALA A 41 -4.61 -12.01 1.24
CA ALA A 41 -5.21 -13.13 0.53
C ALA A 41 -4.34 -13.60 -0.63
N ASP A 42 -3.86 -12.65 -1.45
CA ASP A 42 -3.30 -12.92 -2.77
C ASP A 42 -1.81 -12.55 -2.89
N GLY A 43 -1.26 -11.87 -1.87
CA GLY A 43 0.10 -11.35 -1.89
C GLY A 43 0.20 -9.95 -2.50
N ALA A 44 1.32 -9.27 -2.23
CA ALA A 44 1.53 -7.88 -2.63
C ALA A 44 1.49 -7.68 -4.15
N ALA A 45 2.18 -8.54 -4.91
CA ALA A 45 2.28 -8.42 -6.37
C ALA A 45 0.90 -8.53 -7.06
N GLN A 46 0.10 -9.52 -6.68
CA GLN A 46 -1.25 -9.69 -7.25
C GLN A 46 -2.17 -8.53 -6.84
N ALA A 47 -2.13 -8.10 -5.57
CA ALA A 47 -2.96 -7.00 -5.10
C ALA A 47 -2.63 -5.66 -5.79
N VAL A 48 -1.33 -5.36 -5.96
CA VAL A 48 -0.89 -4.15 -6.69
C VAL A 48 -1.22 -4.26 -8.18
N GLY A 49 -1.00 -5.43 -8.81
CA GLY A 49 -1.38 -5.65 -10.21
C GLY A 49 -2.86 -5.42 -10.46
N ASN A 50 -3.74 -5.95 -9.60
CA ASN A 50 -5.18 -5.74 -9.72
C ASN A 50 -5.59 -4.27 -9.59
N LEU A 51 -4.91 -3.49 -8.73
CA LEU A 51 -5.16 -2.05 -8.59
C LEU A 51 -4.73 -1.28 -9.85
N ASN A 52 -3.62 -1.65 -10.47
CA ASN A 52 -3.18 -1.07 -11.74
C ASN A 52 -4.17 -1.40 -12.86
N ASP A 53 -4.56 -2.67 -12.99
CA ASP A 53 -5.49 -3.13 -14.03
C ASP A 53 -6.88 -2.46 -13.92
N SER A 54 -7.29 -2.13 -12.70
CA SER A 54 -8.57 -1.48 -12.41
C SER A 54 -8.50 0.06 -12.43
N ASN A 55 -7.32 0.64 -12.69
CA ASN A 55 -7.06 2.08 -12.62
C ASN A 55 -7.41 2.70 -11.25
N ASP A 56 -7.25 1.92 -10.19
CA ASP A 56 -7.60 2.26 -8.81
C ASP A 56 -6.38 2.77 -8.01
N PHE A 57 -5.18 2.65 -8.59
CA PHE A 57 -3.92 3.02 -7.95
C PHE A 57 -3.79 4.53 -7.67
N ASP A 58 -4.53 5.37 -8.40
CA ASP A 58 -4.63 6.82 -8.16
C ASP A 58 -5.19 7.14 -6.77
N THR A 59 -6.22 6.41 -6.33
CA THR A 59 -6.80 6.58 -4.97
C THR A 59 -5.77 6.24 -3.90
N VAL A 60 -5.00 5.17 -4.12
CA VAL A 60 -3.95 4.72 -3.19
C VAL A 60 -2.85 5.78 -3.08
N THR A 61 -2.35 6.27 -4.22
CA THR A 61 -1.26 7.24 -4.25
C THR A 61 -1.69 8.62 -3.75
N ALA A 62 -2.94 9.03 -3.99
CA ALA A 62 -3.53 10.23 -3.40
C ALA A 62 -3.59 10.14 -1.86
N GLY A 63 -3.99 8.98 -1.32
CA GLY A 63 -3.99 8.72 0.12
C GLY A 63 -2.58 8.79 0.74
N ILE A 64 -1.60 8.19 0.06
CA ILE A 64 -0.18 8.25 0.47
C ILE A 64 0.32 9.71 0.43
N ALA A 65 0.05 10.45 -0.65
CA ALA A 65 0.49 11.85 -0.80
C ALA A 65 -0.11 12.79 0.24
N ALA A 66 -1.33 12.50 0.70
CA ALA A 66 -1.98 13.18 1.82
C ALA A 66 -1.42 12.80 3.20
N ALA A 67 -0.48 11.85 3.26
CA ALA A 67 0.03 11.23 4.48
C ALA A 67 -1.07 10.60 5.34
N ASP A 68 -2.10 10.01 4.72
CA ASP A 68 -3.14 9.30 5.44
C ASP A 68 -2.55 8.08 6.19
N PRO A 69 -2.75 7.96 7.51
CA PRO A 69 -2.13 6.89 8.29
C PRO A 69 -2.50 5.48 7.86
N ALA A 70 -3.72 5.26 7.36
CA ALA A 70 -4.18 3.95 6.94
C ALA A 70 -3.53 3.56 5.60
N TRP A 71 -3.44 4.48 4.64
CA TRP A 71 -2.73 4.25 3.38
C TRP A 71 -1.22 4.10 3.59
N MET A 72 -0.61 4.94 4.43
CA MET A 72 0.82 4.87 4.75
C MET A 72 1.22 3.54 5.42
N ALA A 73 0.33 2.94 6.21
CA ALA A 73 0.57 1.63 6.83
C ALA A 73 0.63 0.47 5.82
N LEU A 74 0.12 0.65 4.61
CA LEU A 74 0.15 -0.36 3.54
C LEU A 74 1.43 -0.29 2.72
N VAL A 75 2.12 0.85 2.68
CA VAL A 75 3.29 1.05 1.83
C VAL A 75 4.36 -0.06 2.01
N PRO A 76 4.77 -0.43 3.24
CA PRO A 76 5.74 -1.52 3.41
C PRO A 76 5.20 -2.89 2.97
N GLN A 77 3.89 -3.10 3.04
CA GLN A 77 3.23 -4.36 2.64
C GLN A 77 3.11 -4.46 1.12
N MET A 78 2.92 -3.34 0.43
CA MET A 78 2.89 -3.27 -1.05
C MET A 78 4.28 -3.39 -1.67
N ALA A 79 5.33 -2.98 -0.95
CA ALA A 79 6.70 -2.85 -1.48
C ALA A 79 7.22 -4.06 -2.31
N PRO A 80 6.99 -5.32 -1.92
CA PRO A 80 7.44 -6.48 -2.70
C PRO A 80 6.71 -6.66 -4.04
N GLY A 81 5.55 -6.03 -4.21
CA GLY A 81 4.73 -6.07 -5.42
C GLY A 81 4.85 -4.84 -6.31
N LEU A 82 5.64 -3.84 -5.91
CA LEU A 82 5.85 -2.64 -6.72
C LEU A 82 6.80 -2.95 -7.89
N ASP A 83 6.39 -2.57 -9.08
CA ASP A 83 7.10 -2.77 -10.35
C ASP A 83 7.53 -1.42 -10.98
N SER A 84 7.89 -1.45 -12.27
CA SER A 84 8.31 -0.26 -13.01
C SER A 84 7.20 0.78 -13.17
N ASP A 85 5.94 0.38 -13.03
CA ASP A 85 4.78 1.22 -13.33
C ASP A 85 4.22 1.82 -12.04
N SER A 86 4.03 0.98 -11.01
CA SER A 86 3.52 1.37 -9.69
C SER A 86 4.59 1.97 -8.77
N GLY A 87 5.83 1.50 -8.87
CA GLY A 87 6.94 1.93 -8.01
C GLY A 87 7.22 3.44 -8.07
N PRO A 88 7.38 4.04 -9.26
CA PRO A 88 7.57 5.49 -9.39
C PRO A 88 6.42 6.30 -8.79
N GLN A 89 5.17 5.85 -8.96
CA GLN A 89 4.00 6.54 -8.43
C GLN A 89 4.00 6.57 -6.89
N VAL A 90 4.31 5.44 -6.24
CA VAL A 90 4.48 5.37 -4.77
C VAL A 90 5.65 6.24 -4.31
N THR A 91 6.77 6.22 -5.04
CA THR A 91 7.95 7.05 -4.73
C THR A 91 7.58 8.53 -4.72
N THR A 92 6.85 8.99 -5.74
CA THR A 92 6.37 10.36 -5.87
C THR A 92 5.35 10.71 -4.79
N ALA A 93 4.40 9.83 -4.50
CA ALA A 93 3.42 10.04 -3.44
C ALA A 93 4.09 10.19 -2.06
N LEU A 94 5.08 9.36 -1.74
CA LEU A 94 5.86 9.48 -0.50
C LEU A 94 6.65 10.80 -0.44
N ALA A 95 7.17 11.28 -1.57
CA ALA A 95 7.84 12.56 -1.64
C ALA A 95 6.86 13.71 -1.34
N LEU A 96 5.65 13.68 -1.94
CA LEU A 96 4.59 14.66 -1.67
C LEU A 96 4.11 14.66 -0.21
N ALA A 97 4.19 13.51 0.46
CA ALA A 97 3.82 13.34 1.86
C ALA A 97 4.85 13.92 2.86
N LEU A 98 6.12 14.08 2.47
CA LEU A 98 7.19 14.62 3.34
C LEU A 98 6.84 15.93 4.07
N PRO A 99 6.33 16.98 3.38
CA PRO A 99 5.92 18.21 4.07
C PRO A 99 4.68 18.05 4.95
N GLN A 100 3.86 17.01 4.76
CA GLN A 100 2.64 16.75 5.54
C GLN A 100 2.97 16.03 6.84
N ASP A 101 3.64 14.87 6.77
CA ASP A 101 4.11 14.13 7.93
C ASP A 101 5.44 13.40 7.63
N ALA A 102 6.54 14.10 7.86
CA ALA A 102 7.87 13.54 7.70
C ALA A 102 8.14 12.33 8.62
N ARG A 103 7.52 12.24 9.80
CA ARG A 103 7.77 11.11 10.71
C ARG A 103 7.16 9.84 10.14
N LEU A 104 5.95 9.94 9.60
CA LEU A 104 5.25 8.82 8.99
C LEU A 104 5.97 8.33 7.73
N VAL A 105 6.40 9.24 6.85
CA VAL A 105 7.20 8.89 5.67
C VAL A 105 8.50 8.21 6.06
N LEU A 106 9.28 8.77 7.00
CA LEU A 106 10.56 8.17 7.39
C LEU A 106 10.42 6.75 7.98
N ARG A 107 9.24 6.38 8.49
CA ARG A 107 8.96 5.02 8.99
C ARG A 107 8.66 4.03 7.87
N THR A 108 8.26 4.48 6.69
CA THR A 108 7.97 3.59 5.55
C THR A 108 9.18 3.34 4.67
N LEU A 109 10.23 4.16 4.75
CA LEU A 109 11.41 4.04 3.90
C LEU A 109 12.23 2.78 4.22
N ASP A 110 12.64 2.09 3.17
CA ASP A 110 13.43 0.86 3.24
C ASP A 110 14.26 0.71 1.96
N ALA A 111 15.59 0.82 2.10
CA ALA A 111 16.53 0.78 0.98
C ALA A 111 16.60 -0.58 0.27
N ARG A 112 15.95 -1.63 0.80
CA ARG A 112 15.81 -2.92 0.11
C ARG A 112 14.86 -2.84 -1.08
N TYR A 113 13.94 -1.88 -1.09
CA TYR A 113 12.95 -1.67 -2.14
C TYR A 113 13.25 -0.35 -2.87
N PRO A 114 13.51 -0.36 -4.19
CA PRO A 114 13.86 0.85 -4.93
C PRO A 114 12.86 2.01 -4.79
N ALA A 115 11.56 1.69 -4.76
CA ALA A 115 10.48 2.67 -4.60
C ALA A 115 10.44 3.33 -3.20
N LEU A 116 11.05 2.70 -2.19
CA LEU A 116 11.10 3.16 -0.81
C LEU A 116 12.50 3.61 -0.39
N ASP A 117 13.46 3.64 -1.31
CA ASP A 117 14.82 4.10 -1.01
C ASP A 117 14.80 5.58 -0.62
N PRO A 118 15.37 5.97 0.53
CA PRO A 118 15.51 7.37 0.91
C PRO A 118 16.20 8.24 -0.15
N GLN A 119 17.10 7.69 -0.97
CA GLN A 119 17.69 8.42 -2.10
C GLN A 119 16.67 8.73 -3.19
N SER A 120 15.76 7.82 -3.50
CA SER A 120 14.72 8.01 -4.51
C SER A 120 13.64 8.97 -4.01
N VAL A 121 13.05 8.69 -2.85
CA VAL A 121 11.93 9.46 -2.29
C VAL A 121 12.35 10.90 -1.98
N CYS A 122 13.52 11.10 -1.38
CA CYS A 122 13.96 12.42 -0.96
C CYS A 122 14.65 13.22 -2.08
N ALA A 123 14.80 12.66 -3.30
CA ALA A 123 15.41 13.34 -4.45
C ALA A 123 14.49 14.32 -5.20
N ARG A 124 13.23 14.47 -4.77
CA ARG A 124 12.19 15.22 -5.53
C ARG A 124 11.89 14.54 -6.87
N PRO A 125 11.36 13.31 -6.86
CA PRO A 125 11.07 12.53 -8.07
C PRO A 125 9.83 13.05 -8.82
N PHE A 126 9.72 14.36 -9.02
CA PHE A 126 8.60 14.99 -9.71
C PHE A 126 8.94 15.15 -11.19
N GLY A 127 7.98 14.89 -12.07
CA GLY A 127 8.00 15.32 -13.45
C GLY A 127 7.78 16.83 -13.60
N HIS A 128 7.40 17.22 -14.82
CA HIS A 128 6.97 18.59 -15.11
C HIS A 128 5.52 18.72 -14.59
N ASP A 129 5.26 19.70 -13.74
CA ASP A 129 3.92 20.13 -13.27
C ASP A 129 3.32 19.47 -12.01
N GLU A 130 3.87 18.40 -11.41
CA GLU A 130 3.28 17.88 -10.14
C GLU A 130 3.43 18.85 -8.97
N VAL A 131 4.48 19.68 -8.98
CA VAL A 131 4.75 20.66 -7.92
C VAL A 131 5.00 22.05 -8.53
N PRO A 132 3.99 22.93 -8.57
CA PRO A 132 4.13 24.27 -9.16
C PRO A 132 5.19 25.16 -8.48
N ASP A 133 5.38 25.00 -7.16
CA ASP A 133 6.40 25.71 -6.38
C ASP A 133 7.42 24.74 -5.78
N ILE A 134 8.34 24.25 -6.62
CA ILE A 134 9.37 23.29 -6.21
C ILE A 134 10.29 23.83 -5.11
N LYS A 135 10.57 25.13 -5.11
CA LYS A 135 11.41 25.79 -4.08
C LYS A 135 10.67 25.83 -2.73
N GLY A 136 9.38 26.16 -2.75
CA GLY A 136 8.53 26.13 -1.57
C GLY A 136 8.33 24.73 -1.03
N TYR A 137 8.12 23.74 -1.90
CA TYR A 137 8.12 22.33 -1.51
C TYR A 137 9.41 21.97 -0.76
N ALA A 138 10.59 22.25 -1.34
CA ALA A 138 11.86 21.87 -0.72
C ALA A 138 12.04 22.53 0.66
N ARG A 139 11.63 23.79 0.80
CA ARG A 139 11.63 24.50 2.09
C ARG A 139 10.71 23.82 3.11
N ARG A 140 9.48 23.49 2.74
CA ARG A 140 8.50 22.82 3.63
C ARG A 140 8.96 21.42 4.04
N ALA A 141 9.42 20.61 3.09
CA ALA A 141 9.92 19.25 3.34
C ALA A 141 11.15 19.26 4.28
N ARG A 142 12.14 20.12 4.03
CA ARG A 142 13.30 20.28 4.93
C ARG A 142 12.88 20.71 6.33
N ALA A 143 11.92 21.64 6.45
CA ALA A 143 11.42 22.08 7.75
C ALA A 143 10.70 20.93 8.50
N ALA A 144 9.88 20.13 7.82
CA ALA A 144 9.21 18.97 8.40
C ALA A 144 10.22 17.92 8.89
N LEU A 145 11.20 17.55 8.05
CA LEU A 145 12.27 16.62 8.43
C LEU A 145 13.05 17.09 9.67
N ARG A 146 13.41 18.38 9.74
CA ARG A 146 14.14 18.95 10.90
C ARG A 146 13.36 18.88 12.21
N ARG A 147 12.02 18.77 12.17
CA ARG A 147 11.18 18.61 13.36
C ARG A 147 11.13 17.19 13.89
N VAL A 148 11.53 16.19 13.10
CA VAL A 148 11.58 14.79 13.55
C VAL A 148 12.71 14.61 14.56
N ARG A 149 12.35 14.40 15.83
CA ARG A 149 13.28 14.19 16.96
C ARG A 149 13.44 12.73 17.38
N ASP A 150 12.64 11.82 16.80
CA ASP A 150 12.69 10.39 17.05
C ASP A 150 14.11 9.84 16.79
N ALA A 151 14.71 9.27 17.84
CA ALA A 151 16.10 8.81 17.81
C ALA A 151 16.34 7.71 16.78
N GLY A 152 15.34 6.83 16.57
CA GLY A 152 15.40 5.72 15.62
C GLY A 152 15.31 6.16 14.16
N LEU A 153 14.78 7.36 13.90
CA LEU A 153 14.63 7.91 12.55
C LEU A 153 15.76 8.87 12.16
N ARG A 154 16.71 9.16 13.06
CA ARG A 154 17.76 10.17 12.83
C ARG A 154 18.59 9.89 11.58
N SER A 155 19.05 8.66 11.40
CA SER A 155 19.90 8.29 10.26
C SER A 155 19.17 8.50 8.92
N VAL A 156 17.92 8.03 8.81
CA VAL A 156 17.10 8.19 7.59
C VAL A 156 16.74 9.66 7.36
N ARG A 157 16.37 10.40 8.41
CA ARG A 157 16.12 11.85 8.36
C ARG A 157 17.33 12.60 7.80
N ASP A 158 18.52 12.34 8.34
CA ASP A 158 19.74 13.05 7.97
C ASP A 158 20.13 12.74 6.52
N ARG A 159 19.90 11.49 6.08
CA ARG A 159 20.04 11.10 4.68
C ARG A 159 19.10 11.89 3.76
N CYS A 160 17.82 11.98 4.11
CA CYS A 160 16.86 12.78 3.35
C CYS A 160 17.20 14.28 3.32
N LEU A 161 17.68 14.84 4.43
CA LEU A 161 18.16 16.22 4.48
C LEU A 161 19.38 16.45 3.58
N SER A 162 20.30 15.49 3.50
CA SER A 162 21.46 15.54 2.60
C SER A 162 21.04 15.53 1.13
N VAL A 163 20.06 14.69 0.76
CA VAL A 163 19.56 14.61 -0.62
C VAL A 163 18.81 15.88 -1.00
N LEU A 164 17.84 16.31 -0.19
CA LEU A 164 17.07 17.52 -0.45
C LEU A 164 17.94 18.78 -0.43
N GLY A 165 19.09 18.75 0.23
CA GLY A 165 20.07 19.83 0.30
C GLY A 165 20.80 20.13 -1.02
N ARG A 166 20.78 19.19 -1.97
CA ARG A 166 21.45 19.29 -3.27
C ARG A 166 20.61 20.04 -4.31
#